data_AF-A0AAE0L085-F1
#
_entry.id   AF-A0AAE0L085-F1
#
_cell.length_a   1.000
_cell.length_b   1.000
_cell.length_c   1.000
_cell.angle_alpha   90.00
_cell.angle_beta   90.00
_cell.angle_gamma   90.00
#
_symmetry.space_group_name_H-M   'P 1'
#
loop_
_entity.id
_entity.type
_entity.pdbx_description
1 polymer ?
#
loop_
_entity_poly.entity_id
_entity_poly.type
_entity_poly.pdbx_seq_one_letter_code
_entity_poly.pdbx_strand_id
1 'polypeptide(L)'
;MLCGGVDPADRLSSRKYSAVYPEGPNLSAEGFDKYAHRVVNTWNTCLKNHPKASCIHAFNPQQLIKGMYAEFFPDWLAHFPKDQLLVIKFEEYSKNLAHEVMRVFDFLQLRHLDDRKQKAILQQERANKRRSGSGEPMLDKTRAFLSDFFAPYNAALRNLLNDSRYDWS
;
A
#
# COMPACT_ATOMS: atom_id res chain seq x y z
N MET A 1 -14.51 -7.59 -9.05
CA MET A 1 -13.97 -6.35 -8.46
C MET A 1 -12.82 -6.75 -7.53
N LEU A 2 -11.58 -6.35 -7.84
CA LEU A 2 -10.42 -6.69 -7.03
C LEU A 2 -10.44 -5.80 -5.77
N CYS A 3 -11.00 -6.31 -4.68
CA CYS A 3 -10.83 -5.68 -3.38
C CYS A 3 -9.40 -5.94 -2.90
N GLY A 4 -8.48 -4.99 -3.13
CA GLY A 4 -7.07 -5.12 -2.73
C GLY A 4 -6.12 -4.22 -3.52
N GLY A 5 -6.45 -2.93 -3.66
CA GLY A 5 -5.48 -1.94 -4.11
C GLY A 5 -4.34 -1.77 -3.10
N VAL A 6 -3.22 -1.20 -3.54
CA VAL A 6 -2.16 -0.72 -2.63
C VAL A 6 -2.41 0.73 -2.18
N ASP A 7 -3.55 1.32 -2.60
CA ASP A 7 -4.16 2.47 -1.93
C ASP A 7 -4.08 2.26 -0.41
N PRO A 8 -3.39 3.15 0.33
CA PRO A 8 -3.26 3.06 1.79
C PRO A 8 -4.59 2.85 2.52
N ALA A 9 -5.69 3.45 2.06
CA ALA A 9 -7.02 3.28 2.66
C ALA A 9 -7.54 1.84 2.47
N ASP A 10 -7.45 1.32 1.24
CA ASP A 10 -7.81 -0.07 0.93
C ASP A 10 -6.94 -1.07 1.69
N ARG A 11 -5.64 -0.78 1.82
CA ARG A 11 -4.69 -1.59 2.58
C ARG A 11 -5.07 -1.65 4.05
N LEU A 12 -5.42 -0.53 4.68
CA LEU A 12 -5.91 -0.51 6.06
C LEU A 12 -7.22 -1.30 6.17
N SER A 13 -8.12 -1.18 5.20
CA SER A 13 -9.39 -1.92 5.19
C SER A 13 -9.22 -3.44 5.02
N SER A 14 -8.11 -3.88 4.43
CA SER A 14 -7.80 -5.31 4.28
C SER A 14 -7.73 -6.04 5.63
N ARG A 15 -7.52 -5.29 6.72
CA ARG A 15 -7.59 -5.74 8.11
C ARG A 15 -8.87 -6.51 8.44
N LYS A 16 -10.02 -6.13 7.86
CA LYS A 16 -11.34 -6.81 8.02
C LYS A 16 -11.32 -8.30 7.67
N TYR A 17 -10.30 -8.73 6.94
CA TYR A 17 -10.18 -10.08 6.38
C TYR A 17 -9.00 -10.87 6.96
N SER A 18 -8.23 -10.27 7.88
CA SER A 18 -7.02 -10.89 8.41
C SER A 18 -7.35 -11.67 9.68
N ALA A 19 -7.34 -12.99 9.57
CA ALA A 19 -7.52 -13.94 10.68
C ALA A 19 -6.38 -13.89 11.73
N VAL A 20 -5.28 -13.21 11.42
CA VAL A 20 -4.04 -13.20 12.23
C VAL A 20 -4.14 -12.29 13.45
N TYR A 21 -5.11 -11.39 13.51
CA TYR A 21 -5.16 -10.37 14.55
C TYR A 21 -6.48 -10.42 15.32
N PRO A 22 -6.49 -10.10 16.63
CA PRO A 22 -7.62 -10.33 17.54
C PRO A 22 -8.94 -9.69 17.10
N GLU A 23 -8.90 -8.48 16.53
CA GLU A 23 -10.08 -7.77 16.03
C GLU A 23 -10.37 -8.04 14.52
N GLY A 24 -9.86 -9.15 13.98
CA GLY A 24 -9.54 -9.25 12.55
C GLY A 24 -10.62 -9.71 11.58
N PRO A 25 -11.05 -10.96 11.60
CA PRO A 25 -12.15 -11.38 10.75
C PRO A 25 -13.47 -10.85 11.34
N ASN A 26 -14.32 -10.22 10.51
CA ASN A 26 -15.73 -9.86 10.78
C ASN A 26 -16.04 -8.43 11.26
N LEU A 27 -15.19 -7.43 11.00
CA LEU A 27 -15.64 -6.04 11.16
C LEU A 27 -16.67 -5.68 10.07
N SER A 28 -17.85 -5.22 10.47
CA SER A 28 -18.82 -4.57 9.56
C SER A 28 -18.24 -3.28 8.98
N ALA A 29 -18.93 -2.69 8.00
CA ALA A 29 -18.54 -1.39 7.48
C ALA A 29 -18.42 -0.32 8.59
N GLU A 30 -19.37 -0.27 9.52
CA GLU A 30 -19.40 0.65 10.68
C GLU A 30 -18.35 0.29 11.73
N GLY A 31 -18.12 -1.01 11.97
CA GLY A 31 -17.07 -1.47 12.86
C GLY A 31 -15.70 -0.99 12.39
N PHE A 32 -15.46 -1.04 11.08
CA PHE A 32 -14.24 -0.50 10.48
C PHE A 32 -14.18 1.03 10.51
N ASP A 33 -15.30 1.73 10.32
CA ASP A 33 -15.36 3.19 10.47
C ASP A 33 -14.87 3.64 11.85
N LYS A 34 -15.39 3.02 12.92
CA LYS A 34 -14.96 3.28 14.31
C LYS A 34 -13.47 2.95 14.50
N TYR A 35 -13.01 1.83 13.93
CA TYR A 35 -11.61 1.43 13.98
C TYR A 35 -10.69 2.47 13.31
N ALA A 36 -11.03 2.93 12.11
CA ALA A 36 -10.26 3.90 11.35
C ALA A 36 -10.09 5.21 12.13
N HIS A 37 -11.19 5.76 12.66
CA HIS A 37 -11.15 6.97 13.48
C HIS A 37 -10.32 6.78 14.75
N ARG A 38 -10.49 5.66 15.47
CA ARG A 38 -9.70 5.34 16.67
C ARG A 38 -8.21 5.32 16.36
N VAL A 39 -7.80 4.62 15.30
CA VAL A 39 -6.38 4.44 14.97
C VAL A 39 -5.74 5.76 14.48
N VAL A 40 -6.44 6.56 13.68
CA VAL A 40 -5.99 7.91 13.31
C VAL A 40 -5.89 8.84 14.52
N ASN A 41 -6.84 8.79 15.45
CA ASN A 41 -6.79 9.57 16.68
C ASN A 41 -5.61 9.16 17.59
N THR A 42 -5.32 7.86 17.69
CA THR A 42 -4.14 7.36 18.40
C THR A 42 -2.86 7.88 17.76
N TRP A 43 -2.78 7.89 16.43
CA TRP A 43 -1.65 8.44 15.69
C TRP A 43 -1.45 9.93 15.97
N ASN A 44 -2.51 10.72 15.85
CA ASN A 44 -2.47 12.16 16.12
C ASN A 44 -2.10 12.46 17.58
N THR A 45 -2.55 11.63 18.53
CA THR A 45 -2.16 11.75 19.93
C THR A 45 -0.67 11.46 20.12
N CYS A 46 -0.12 10.46 19.41
CA CYS A 46 1.32 10.23 19.45
C CYS A 46 2.10 11.44 18.94
N LEU A 47 1.71 12.02 17.80
CA LEU A 47 2.38 13.18 17.22
C LEU A 47 2.35 14.43 18.10
N LYS A 48 1.35 14.56 18.98
CA LYS A 48 1.28 15.65 19.96
C LYS A 48 2.30 15.50 21.09
N ASN A 49 2.63 14.26 21.46
CA ASN A 49 3.42 13.95 22.65
C ASN A 49 4.86 13.54 22.32
N HIS A 50 5.12 13.15 21.07
CA HIS A 50 6.40 12.58 20.65
C HIS A 50 6.79 13.05 19.23
N PRO A 51 8.09 13.09 18.92
CA PRO A 51 8.55 13.29 17.55
C PRO A 51 7.98 12.23 16.60
N LYS A 52 7.70 12.62 15.36
CA LYS A 52 7.13 11.73 14.32
C LYS A 52 7.91 10.42 14.17
N ALA A 53 9.24 10.49 14.16
CA ALA A 53 10.10 9.30 14.04
C ALA A 53 9.86 8.28 15.17
N SER A 54 9.70 8.75 16.41
CA SER A 54 9.38 7.89 17.55
C SER A 54 8.01 7.23 17.39
N CYS A 55 7.02 7.97 16.88
CA CYS A 55 5.71 7.42 16.57
C CYS A 55 5.81 6.34 15.49
N ILE A 56 6.48 6.60 14.36
CA ILE A 56 6.64 5.61 13.27
C ILE A 56 7.24 4.30 13.80
N HIS A 57 8.28 4.40 14.62
CA HIS A 57 8.98 3.23 15.15
C HIS A 57 8.12 2.40 16.14
N ALA A 58 7.33 3.07 17.00
CA ALA A 58 6.61 2.40 18.09
C ALA A 58 5.11 2.20 17.84
N PHE A 59 4.55 2.70 16.74
CA PHE A 59 3.10 2.73 16.55
C PHE A 59 2.49 1.33 16.40
N ASN A 60 1.47 1.06 17.22
CA ASN A 60 0.63 -0.12 17.13
C ASN A 60 -0.84 0.34 17.12
N PRO A 61 -1.66 -0.01 16.10
CA PRO A 61 -1.41 -1.04 15.07
C PRO A 61 -0.55 -0.57 13.90
N GLN A 62 0.46 -1.37 13.55
CA GLN A 62 1.38 -1.08 12.43
C GLN A 62 0.70 -0.93 11.05
N GLN A 63 -0.55 -1.38 10.89
CA GLN A 63 -1.24 -1.35 9.60
C GLN A 63 -1.51 0.07 9.09
N LEU A 64 -1.69 1.04 10.00
CA LEU A 64 -1.84 2.45 9.61
C LEU A 64 -0.53 2.99 9.02
N ILE A 65 0.57 2.87 9.79
CA ILE A 65 1.88 3.40 9.38
C ILE A 65 2.40 2.71 8.12
N LYS A 66 2.09 1.42 7.90
CA LYS A 66 2.48 0.69 6.67
C LYS A 66 1.88 1.28 5.39
N GLY A 67 0.83 2.11 5.49
CA GLY A 67 0.29 2.87 4.36
C GLY A 67 1.02 4.20 4.11
N MET A 68 1.85 4.67 5.04
CA MET A 68 2.61 5.92 4.93
C MET A 68 3.96 5.69 4.23
N TYR A 69 3.94 5.22 2.99
CA TYR A 69 5.13 4.73 2.30
C TYR A 69 6.32 5.70 2.32
N ALA A 70 6.06 6.99 2.14
CA ALA A 70 7.08 8.04 2.12
C ALA A 70 7.92 8.11 3.41
N GLU A 71 7.36 7.71 4.55
CA GLU A 71 8.04 7.78 5.84
C GLU A 71 9.21 6.79 5.96
N PHE A 72 9.20 5.72 5.16
CA PHE A 72 10.25 4.69 5.19
C PHE A 72 11.33 4.90 4.13
N PHE A 73 11.07 5.67 3.07
CA PHE A 73 12.04 5.89 2.00
C PHE A 73 13.35 6.56 2.44
N PRO A 74 13.36 7.54 3.37
CA PRO A 74 14.60 8.16 3.80
C PRO A 74 15.65 7.16 4.30
N ASP A 75 15.24 6.14 5.06
CA ASP A 75 16.15 5.10 5.57
C ASP A 75 16.74 4.26 4.43
N TRP A 76 15.93 3.93 3.40
CA TRP A 76 16.44 3.25 2.22
C TRP A 76 17.40 4.14 1.42
N LEU A 77 17.05 5.41 1.21
CA LEU A 77 17.85 6.36 0.44
C LEU A 77 19.16 6.76 1.14
N ALA A 78 19.25 6.60 2.46
CA ALA A 78 20.48 6.77 3.22
C ALA A 78 21.53 5.69 2.89
N HIS A 79 21.11 4.53 2.37
CA HIS A 79 21.98 3.39 2.09
C HIS A 79 22.03 3.01 0.61
N PHE A 80 20.98 3.33 -0.15
CA PHE A 80 20.83 2.97 -1.56
C PHE A 80 20.49 4.22 -2.40
N PRO A 81 21.32 4.57 -3.39
CA PRO A 81 20.98 5.53 -4.42
C PRO A 81 19.61 5.23 -5.07
N LYS A 82 18.90 6.30 -5.48
CA LYS A 82 17.54 6.19 -6.04
C LYS A 82 17.45 5.31 -7.29
N ASP A 83 18.50 5.30 -8.11
CA ASP A 83 18.60 4.47 -9.31
C ASP A 83 18.81 2.97 -9.01
N GLN A 84 19.14 2.60 -7.77
CA GLN A 84 19.17 1.22 -7.28
C GLN A 84 17.84 0.77 -6.65
N LEU A 85 16.79 1.58 -6.74
CA LEU A 85 15.47 1.27 -6.18
C LEU A 85 14.40 1.34 -7.27
N LEU A 86 13.77 0.20 -7.55
CA LEU A 86 12.58 0.14 -8.41
C LEU A 86 11.31 0.08 -7.56
N VAL A 87 10.42 1.06 -7.76
CA VAL A 87 9.10 1.08 -7.15
C VAL A 87 8.05 0.68 -8.20
N ILE A 88 7.26 -0.34 -7.86
CA ILE A 88 6.21 -0.89 -8.72
C ILE A 88 4.85 -0.59 -8.08
N LYS A 89 3.98 0.11 -8.81
CA LYS A 89 2.60 0.34 -8.40
C LYS A 89 1.76 -0.88 -8.75
N PHE A 90 1.13 -1.51 -7.75
CA PHE A 90 0.39 -2.76 -7.97
C PHE A 90 -0.81 -2.62 -8.91
N GLU A 91 -1.47 -1.46 -8.94
CA GLU A 91 -2.56 -1.19 -9.88
C GLU A 91 -2.06 -1.21 -11.33
N GLU A 92 -0.88 -0.63 -11.59
CA GLU A 92 -0.25 -0.66 -12.93
C GLU A 92 0.25 -2.05 -13.27
N TYR A 93 0.86 -2.75 -12.31
CA TYR A 93 1.25 -4.16 -12.47
C TYR A 93 0.05 -5.06 -12.81
N SER A 94 -1.10 -4.78 -12.21
CA SER A 94 -2.33 -5.54 -12.46
C SER A 94 -2.98 -5.19 -13.80
N LYS A 95 -2.91 -3.94 -14.24
CA LYS A 95 -3.49 -3.45 -15.51
C LYS A 95 -2.61 -3.75 -16.72
N ASN A 96 -1.29 -3.58 -16.59
CA ASN A 96 -0.31 -3.73 -17.65
C ASN A 96 0.89 -4.56 -17.19
N LEU A 97 0.60 -5.84 -16.93
CA LEU A 97 1.59 -6.81 -16.43
C LEU A 97 2.81 -6.92 -17.34
N ALA A 98 2.61 -6.95 -18.67
CA ALA A 98 3.70 -7.09 -19.63
C ALA A 98 4.72 -5.95 -19.49
N HIS A 99 4.24 -4.70 -19.47
CA HIS A 99 5.09 -3.53 -19.31
C HIS A 99 5.83 -3.53 -17.97
N GLU A 100 5.13 -3.76 -16.85
CA GLU A 100 5.74 -3.71 -15.53
C GLU A 100 6.75 -4.83 -15.31
N VAL A 101 6.53 -6.03 -15.86
CA VAL A 101 7.53 -7.11 -15.84
C VAL A 101 8.75 -6.73 -16.67
N MET A 102 8.59 -6.14 -17.86
CA MET A 102 9.75 -5.69 -18.65
C MET A 102 10.54 -4.58 -17.96
N ARG A 103 9.87 -3.64 -17.27
CA ARG A 103 10.55 -2.65 -16.41
C ARG A 103 11.43 -3.29 -15.34
N VAL A 104 11.00 -4.42 -14.77
CA VAL A 104 11.83 -5.19 -13.82
C VAL A 104 13.05 -5.79 -14.52
N PHE A 105 12.89 -6.33 -15.73
CA PHE A 105 14.01 -6.87 -16.50
C PHE A 105 15.05 -5.80 -16.83
N ASP A 106 14.60 -4.64 -17.29
CA ASP A 106 15.47 -3.51 -17.63
C ASP A 106 16.22 -3.01 -16.39
N PHE A 107 15.52 -2.84 -15.27
CA PHE A 107 16.11 -2.42 -13.99
C PHE A 107 17.17 -3.40 -13.48
N LEU A 108 16.91 -4.71 -13.58
CA LEU A 108 17.85 -5.76 -13.20
C LEU A 108 18.93 -6.02 -14.26
N GLN A 109 18.91 -5.27 -15.39
CA GLN A 109 19.81 -5.44 -16.53
C GLN A 109 19.83 -6.88 -17.06
N LEU A 110 18.66 -7.53 -17.04
CA LEU A 110 18.49 -8.87 -17.59
C LEU A 110 18.37 -8.80 -19.11
N ARG A 111 18.81 -9.88 -19.75
CA ARG A 111 18.56 -10.07 -21.20
C ARG A 111 17.07 -10.01 -21.51
N HIS A 112 16.71 -9.36 -22.62
CA HIS A 112 15.36 -9.46 -23.15
C HIS A 112 15.01 -10.92 -23.46
N LEU A 113 13.76 -11.27 -23.15
CA LEU A 113 13.21 -12.59 -23.43
C LEU A 113 12.72 -12.66 -24.87
N ASP A 114 12.80 -13.86 -25.44
CA ASP A 114 12.02 -14.18 -26.62
C ASP A 114 10.52 -14.21 -26.29
N ASP A 115 9.68 -13.99 -27.30
CA ASP A 115 8.22 -13.90 -27.17
C ASP A 115 7.62 -15.11 -26.44
N ARG A 116 8.20 -16.31 -26.66
CA ARG A 116 7.72 -17.55 -26.04
C ARG A 116 7.94 -17.53 -24.52
N LYS A 117 9.14 -17.16 -24.06
CA LYS A 117 9.44 -17.06 -22.62
C LYS A 117 8.67 -15.93 -21.96
N GLN A 118 8.56 -14.78 -22.63
CA GLN A 118 7.76 -13.67 -22.12
C GLN A 118 6.30 -14.09 -21.91
N LYS A 119 5.70 -14.74 -22.92
CA LYS A 119 4.34 -15.27 -22.81
C LYS A 119 4.20 -16.28 -21.67
N ALA A 120 5.17 -17.18 -21.49
CA ALA A 120 5.13 -18.18 -20.42
C ALA A 120 5.10 -17.54 -19.03
N ILE A 121 5.90 -16.50 -18.78
CA ILE A 121 5.91 -15.77 -17.49
C ILE A 121 4.60 -15.02 -17.29
N LEU A 122 4.11 -14.30 -18.30
CA LEU A 122 2.90 -13.48 -18.21
C LEU A 122 1.62 -14.32 -18.02
N GLN A 123 1.63 -15.58 -18.44
CA GLN A 123 0.52 -16.52 -18.30
C GLN A 123 0.60 -17.38 -17.03
N GLN A 124 1.65 -17.22 -16.23
CA GLN A 124 1.78 -17.98 -14.99
C GLN A 124 0.61 -17.68 -14.05
N GLU A 125 -0.01 -18.74 -13.51
CA GLU A 125 -1.12 -18.56 -12.57
C GLU A 125 -0.66 -17.82 -11.32
N ARG A 126 -1.49 -16.86 -10.89
CA ARG A 126 -1.25 -16.13 -9.65
C ARG A 126 -1.42 -17.08 -8.45
N ALA A 127 -0.33 -17.35 -7.75
CA ALA A 127 -0.39 -17.89 -6.40
C ALA A 127 -0.96 -16.83 -5.44
N ASN A 128 -1.71 -17.24 -4.42
CA ASN A 128 -2.42 -16.34 -3.49
C ASN A 128 -3.55 -15.52 -4.14
N LYS A 129 -4.45 -16.19 -4.87
CA LYS A 129 -5.77 -15.63 -5.18
C LYS A 129 -6.45 -15.33 -3.84
N ARG A 130 -6.51 -14.05 -3.45
CA ARG A 130 -7.25 -13.63 -2.26
C ARG A 130 -8.65 -14.23 -2.40
N ARG A 131 -9.10 -15.01 -1.40
CA ARG A 131 -10.53 -15.39 -1.33
C ARG A 131 -11.28 -14.09 -1.50
N SER A 132 -12.16 -13.99 -2.49
CA SER A 132 -13.04 -12.84 -2.67
C SER A 132 -13.69 -12.59 -1.32
N GLY A 133 -13.18 -11.60 -0.58
CA GLY A 133 -13.59 -11.38 0.78
C GLY A 133 -15.06 -11.01 0.72
N SER A 134 -15.93 -11.85 1.25
CA SER A 134 -17.37 -11.62 1.39
C SER A 134 -17.69 -10.51 2.40
N GLY A 135 -16.74 -9.61 2.64
CA GLY A 135 -16.86 -8.54 3.63
C GLY A 135 -17.41 -7.30 2.95
N GLU A 136 -18.21 -6.57 3.71
CA GLU A 136 -18.79 -5.32 3.22
C GLU A 136 -17.68 -4.33 2.86
N PRO A 137 -17.83 -3.60 1.74
CA PRO A 137 -17.01 -2.43 1.44
C PRO A 137 -16.91 -1.49 2.65
N MET A 138 -15.84 -0.70 2.75
CA MET A 138 -15.84 0.41 3.71
C MET A 138 -16.90 1.44 3.29
N LEU A 139 -17.42 2.19 4.26
CA LEU A 139 -18.34 3.28 3.96
C LEU A 139 -17.61 4.38 3.18
N ASP A 140 -18.30 5.06 2.26
CA ASP A 140 -17.71 6.14 1.47
C ASP A 140 -17.17 7.28 2.36
N LYS A 141 -17.88 7.60 3.45
CA LYS A 141 -17.40 8.55 4.46
C LYS A 141 -16.07 8.13 5.10
N THR A 142 -15.88 6.83 5.33
CA THR A 142 -14.65 6.28 5.90
C THR A 142 -13.52 6.34 4.88
N ARG A 143 -13.83 6.08 3.60
CA ARG A 143 -12.87 6.26 2.50
C ARG A 143 -12.40 7.71 2.43
N ALA A 144 -13.33 8.67 2.36
CA ALA A 144 -13.00 10.10 2.30
C ALA A 144 -12.12 10.52 3.49
N PHE A 145 -12.51 10.13 4.72
CA PHE A 145 -11.72 10.39 5.92
C PHE A 145 -10.29 9.82 5.84
N LEU A 146 -10.12 8.59 5.36
CA LEU A 146 -8.80 7.98 5.21
C LEU A 146 -8.00 8.58 4.05
N SER A 147 -8.65 8.95 2.95
CA SER A 147 -8.02 9.65 1.83
C SER A 147 -7.45 10.99 2.29
N ASP A 148 -8.22 11.78 3.04
CA ASP A 148 -7.76 13.05 3.62
C ASP A 148 -6.57 12.83 4.57
N PHE A 149 -6.65 11.79 5.40
CA PHE A 149 -5.56 11.41 6.30
C PHE A 149 -4.27 11.03 5.55
N PHE A 150 -4.37 10.24 4.48
CA PHE A 150 -3.22 9.75 3.72
C PHE A 150 -2.68 10.75 2.69
N ALA A 151 -3.47 11.76 2.30
CA ALA A 151 -3.11 12.78 1.31
C ALA A 151 -1.70 13.39 1.50
N PRO A 152 -1.29 13.88 2.69
CA PRO A 152 0.05 14.44 2.87
C PRO A 152 1.17 13.41 2.64
N TYR A 153 0.96 12.15 3.01
CA TYR A 153 1.95 11.08 2.83
C TYR A 153 2.04 10.63 1.36
N ASN A 154 0.91 10.59 0.65
CA ASN A 154 0.87 10.29 -0.78
C ASN A 154 1.54 11.41 -1.59
N ALA A 155 1.29 12.68 -1.23
CA ALA A 155 1.96 13.82 -1.84
C ALA A 155 3.49 13.78 -1.63
N ALA A 156 3.94 13.44 -0.41
CA ALA A 156 5.35 13.26 -0.11
C ALA A 156 5.98 12.13 -0.95
N LEU A 157 5.28 10.99 -1.10
CA LEU A 157 5.75 9.88 -1.92
C LEU A 157 5.87 10.28 -3.40
N ARG A 158 4.83 10.91 -3.95
CA ARG A 158 4.83 11.42 -5.34
C ARG A 158 6.04 12.33 -5.59
N ASN A 159 6.31 13.26 -4.68
CA ASN A 159 7.42 14.19 -4.81
C ASN A 159 8.78 13.46 -4.73
N LEU A 160 8.92 12.53 -3.78
CA LEU A 160 10.13 11.73 -3.60
C LEU A 160 10.43 10.87 -4.84
N LEU A 161 9.40 10.23 -5.40
CA LEU A 161 9.53 9.39 -6.59
C LEU A 161 9.61 10.22 -7.88
N ASN A 162 9.15 11.48 -7.86
CA ASN A 162 8.91 12.31 -9.04
C ASN A 162 7.99 11.60 -10.05
N ASP A 163 6.88 11.03 -9.55
CA ASP A 163 5.96 10.22 -10.33
C ASP A 163 4.52 10.44 -9.86
N SER A 164 3.71 11.08 -10.71
CA SER A 164 2.31 11.43 -10.42
C SER A 164 1.40 10.22 -10.26
N ARG A 165 1.82 9.03 -10.70
CA ARG A 165 1.04 7.80 -10.54
C ARG A 165 0.89 7.39 -9.08
N TYR A 166 1.71 7.90 -8.17
CA TYR A 166 1.61 7.64 -6.73
C TYR A 166 0.67 8.60 -6.00
N ASP A 167 -0.20 9.27 -6.74
CA ASP A 167 -1.36 9.94 -6.18
C ASP A 167 -2.56 8.98 -6.12
N TRP A 168 -3.15 8.85 -4.94
CA TRP A 168 -4.41 8.13 -4.68
C TRP A 168 -5.50 9.07 -4.17
N SER A 169 -5.24 10.39 -4.14
CA SER A 169 -6.25 11.40 -3.81
C SER A 169 -7.18 11.70 -4.98
#